data_AF-D9PL66-F1
#
_entry.id   AF-D9PL66-F1
#
_cell.length_a   1.000
_cell.length_b   1.000
_cell.length_c   1.000
_cell.angle_alpha   90.00
_cell.angle_beta   90.00
_cell.angle_gamma   90.00
#
_symmetry.space_group_name_H-M   'P 1'
#
loop_
_entity.id
_entity.type
_entity.pdbx_description
1 polymer ?
#
loop_
_entity_poly.entity_id
_entity_poly.type
_entity_poly.pdbx_seq_one_letter_code
_entity_poly.pdbx_strand_id
1 'polypeptide(L)' 'MNRRSPLIASLAALFLLAVAGLAHAFFSATIIPSGKVVQESRVVSGYTGIAVAVPGTIVVRQGDYAPIAIEADDNL' A
#
# COMPACT_ATOMS: atom_id res chain seq x y z
N MET A 1 -35.80 -30.30 -21.13
CA MET A 1 -34.47 -29.66 -21.16
C MET A 1 -34.62 -28.22 -20.65
N ASN A 2 -34.31 -27.98 -19.38
CA ASN A 2 -34.67 -26.76 -18.65
C ASN A 2 -33.76 -25.58 -19.04
N ARG A 3 -34.17 -24.82 -20.06
CA ARG A 3 -33.45 -23.64 -20.59
C ARG A 3 -33.34 -22.46 -19.62
N ARG A 4 -33.79 -22.59 -18.37
CA ARG A 4 -33.75 -21.55 -17.33
C ARG A 4 -32.45 -21.57 -16.50
N SER A 5 -31.68 -22.66 -16.58
CA SER A 5 -30.40 -22.82 -15.86
C SER A 5 -29.29 -21.82 -16.21
N PRO A 6 -29.08 -21.38 -17.47
CA PRO A 6 -27.93 -20.53 -17.79
C PRO A 6 -28.12 -19.08 -17.33
N LEU A 7 -29.37 -18.60 -17.22
CA LEU A 7 -29.69 -17.24 -16.76
C LEU A 7 -29.44 -17.05 -15.26
N ILE A 8 -29.66 -18.09 -14.46
CA ILE A 8 -29.43 -18.02 -13.01
C ILE A 8 -27.92 -18.02 -12.71
N ALA A 9 -27.14 -18.80 -13.46
CA ALA A 9 -25.70 -18.87 -13.29
C ALA A 9 -24.99 -17.55 -13.66
N SER A 10 -25.42 -16.88 -14.73
CA SER A 10 -24.85 -15.59 -15.13
C SER A 10 -25.20 -14.45 -14.16
N LEU A 11 -26.41 -14.46 -13.59
CA LEU A 11 -26.82 -13.46 -12.61
C LEU A 11 -26.04 -13.61 -11.28
N ALA A 12 -25.80 -14.85 -10.83
CA ALA A 12 -24.99 -15.13 -9.65
C ALA A 12 -23.52 -14.70 -9.83
N ALA A 13 -22.94 -14.92 -11.02
CA ALA A 13 -21.58 -14.48 -11.33
C ALA A 13 -21.45 -12.95 -11.34
N LEU A 14 -22.44 -12.23 -11.88
CA LEU A 14 -22.45 -10.76 -11.88
C LEU A 14 -22.52 -10.20 -10.45
N PHE A 15 -23.31 -10.84 -9.58
CA PHE A 15 -23.46 -10.42 -8.19
C PHE A 15 -22.16 -10.60 -7.39
N LEU A 16 -21.46 -11.73 -7.58
CA LEU A 16 -20.16 -11.98 -6.94
C LEU A 16 -19.09 -10.97 -7.38
N LEU A 17 -19.09 -10.56 -8.66
CA LEU A 17 -18.15 -9.56 -9.17
C LEU A 17 -18.43 -8.16 -8.58
N ALA A 18 -19.70 -7.80 -8.41
CA ALA A 18 -20.10 -6.53 -7.81
C ALA A 18 -19.72 -6.42 -6.32
N VAL A 19 -19.90 -7.51 -5.56
CA VAL A 19 -19.52 -7.56 -4.13
C VAL A 19 -18.00 -7.48 -3.96
N ALA A 20 -17.22 -8.14 -4.82
CA ALA A 20 -15.76 -8.06 -4.79
C ALA A 20 -15.24 -6.65 -5.11
N GLY A 21 -15.86 -5.94 -6.07
CA GLY A 21 -15.49 -4.57 -6.41
C GLY A 21 -15.76 -3.57 -5.28
N LEU A 22 -16.90 -3.72 -4.58
CA LEU A 22 -17.24 -2.88 -3.42
C LEU A 22 -16.33 -3.15 -2.22
N ALA A 23 -15.92 -4.39 -2.00
CA ALA A 23 -14.95 -4.73 -0.97
C ALA A 23 -13.59 -4.04 -1.22
N HIS A 24 -13.07 -4.09 -2.44
CA HIS A 24 -11.76 -3.47 -2.75
C HIS A 24 -11.76 -1.94 -2.55
N ALA A 25 -12.88 -1.27 -2.85
CA ALA A 25 -13.04 0.16 -2.62
C ALA A 25 -13.12 0.54 -1.13
N PHE A 26 -13.70 -0.33 -0.30
CA PHE A 26 -13.82 -0.09 1.15
C PHE A 26 -12.57 -0.48 1.95
N PHE A 27 -11.81 -1.47 1.50
CA PHE A 27 -10.58 -1.92 2.19
C PHE A 27 -9.32 -1.17 1.74
N SER A 28 -9.43 -0.27 0.75
CA SER A 28 -8.36 0.66 0.42
C SER A 28 -8.32 1.78 1.47
N ALA A 29 -7.60 1.54 2.58
CA ALA A 29 -7.39 2.53 3.62
C ALA A 29 -6.51 3.67 3.09
N THR A 30 -7.12 4.79 2.71
CA THR A 30 -6.40 6.04 2.44
C THR A 30 -6.00 6.65 3.77
N ILE A 31 -4.69 6.70 4.04
CA ILE A 31 -4.15 7.40 5.21
C ILE A 31 -4.09 8.90 4.87
N ILE A 32 -4.82 9.71 5.64
CA ILE A 32 -4.76 11.17 5.54
C ILE A 32 -3.57 11.64 6.38
N PRO A 33 -2.61 12.40 5.83
CA PRO A 33 -1.45 12.88 6.59
C PRO A 33 -1.86 13.74 7.80
N SER A 34 -1.19 13.58 8.94
CA SER A 34 -1.51 14.32 10.16
C SER A 34 -1.07 15.78 10.14
N GLY A 35 -0.17 16.15 9.22
CA GLY A 35 0.46 17.47 9.14
C GLY A 35 1.57 17.69 10.16
N LYS A 36 1.91 16.68 10.97
CA LYS A 36 3.00 16.74 11.95
C LYS A 36 4.18 15.90 11.46
N VAL A 37 5.20 16.59 10.95
CA VAL A 37 6.44 15.97 10.48
C VAL A 37 7.29 15.52 11.67
N VAL A 38 7.73 14.27 11.66
CA VAL A 38 8.64 13.67 12.64
C VAL A 38 9.85 13.09 11.92
N GLN A 39 11.01 13.21 12.56
CA GLN A 39 12.25 12.61 12.10
C GLN A 39 12.59 11.39 12.95
N GLU A 40 12.81 10.24 12.31
CA GLU A 40 13.29 9.02 12.94
C GLU A 40 14.67 8.64 12.39
N SER A 41 15.63 8.38 13.28
CA SER A 41 16.95 7.88 12.91
C SER A 41 17.12 6.45 13.39
N ARG A 42 17.42 5.55 12.46
CA ARG A 42 17.69 4.13 12.74
C ARG A 42 19.13 3.81 12.38
N VAL A 43 19.81 3.23 13.37
CA VAL A 43 21.11 2.61 13.14
C VAL A 43 20.86 1.26 12.49
N VAL A 44 21.27 1.13 11.22
CA VAL A 44 21.30 -0.14 10.50
C VAL A 44 22.73 -0.44 10.07
N SER A 45 23.07 -1.72 9.99
CA SER A 45 24.38 -2.17 9.51
C SER A 45 24.25 -2.80 8.14
N GLY A 46 25.17 -2.44 7.23
CA GLY A 46 25.41 -3.13 5.95
C GLY A 46 24.18 -3.36 5.07
N TYR A 47 23.84 -2.40 4.22
CA TYR A 47 22.88 -2.59 3.12
C TYR A 47 23.53 -2.29 1.77
N THR A 48 23.14 -3.05 0.74
CA THR A 48 23.65 -2.90 -0.63
C THR A 48 22.59 -2.37 -1.60
N GLY A 49 21.36 -2.19 -1.14
CA GLY A 49 20.24 -1.76 -1.95
C GLY A 49 19.18 -1.05 -1.11
N ILE A 50 18.38 -0.22 -1.80
CA ILE A 50 17.29 0.56 -1.21
C ILE A 50 16.05 0.31 -2.08
N ALA A 51 14.94 -0.06 -1.45
CA ALA A 51 13.64 -0.18 -2.10
C ALA A 51 12.65 0.76 -1.39
N VAL A 52 11.93 1.56 -2.17
CA VAL A 52 10.94 2.52 -1.66
C VAL A 52 9.64 2.34 -2.43
N ALA A 53 8.54 2.21 -1.68
CA ALA A 53 7.19 1.99 -2.21
C ALA A 53 6.23 3.14 -1.95
N VAL A 54 6.74 4.24 -1.39
CA VAL A 54 5.97 5.46 -1.09
C VAL A 54 6.57 6.65 -1.84
N PRO A 55 5.74 7.60 -2.31
CA PRO A 55 6.24 8.84 -2.91
C PRO A 55 7.11 9.60 -1.90
N GLY A 56 8.29 10.06 -2.34
CA GLY A 56 9.18 10.82 -1.48
C GLY A 56 10.53 11.12 -2.14
N THR A 57 11.35 11.90 -1.44
CA THR A 57 12.71 12.23 -1.84
C THR A 57 13.69 11.33 -1.12
N ILE A 58 14.59 10.69 -1.86
CA ILE A 58 15.64 9.82 -1.31
C ILE A 58 16.99 10.51 -1.45
N VAL A 59 17.70 10.66 -0.34
CA VAL A 59 19.08 11.18 -0.32
C VAL A 59 20.01 10.07 0.13
N VAL A 60 20.86 9.59 -0.78
CA VAL A 60 21.82 8.51 -0.50
C VAL A 60 23.22 9.08 -0.31
N ARG A 61 23.87 8.68 0.78
CA ARG A 61 25.28 9.00 1.06
C ARG A 61 26.01 7.70 1.38
N GLN A 62 27.08 7.41 0.64
CA GLN A 62 27.92 6.25 0.87
C GLN A 62 29.07 6.63 1.82
N GLY A 63 29.27 5.81 2.85
CA GLY A 63 30.35 5.98 3.83
C GLY A 63 30.50 4.74 4.70
N ASP A 64 31.45 4.76 5.63
CA ASP A 64 31.76 3.62 6.51
C ASP A 64 30.63 3.30 7.50
N TYR A 65 29.76 4.27 7.75
CA TYR A 65 28.60 4.17 8.62
C TYR A 65 27.33 4.38 7.79
N ALA A 66 26.31 3.55 8.05
CA ALA A 66 25.10 3.49 7.22
C ALA A 66 23.83 3.86 8.02
N PRO A 67 23.68 5.11 8.50
CA PRO A 67 22.49 5.53 9.21
C PRO A 67 21.33 5.72 8.23
N ILE A 68 20.10 5.38 8.65
CA ILE A 68 18.88 5.73 7.92
C ILE A 68 18.16 6.83 8.71
N ALA A 69 17.84 7.92 8.05
CA ALA A 69 16.98 8.98 8.57
C ALA A 69 15.72 9.07 7.72
N ILE A 70 14.56 9.07 8.37
CA ILE A 70 13.24 9.16 7.74
C ILE A 70 12.56 10.41 8.27
N GLU A 71 12.01 11.22 7.37
CA GLU A 71 11.23 12.41 7.70
C GLU A 71 9.88 12.30 7.00
N ALA A 72 8.82 12.15 7.79
CA ALA A 72 7.45 11.95 7.31
C ALA A 72 6.44 12.40 8.39
N ASP A 73 5.16 12.44 8.03
CA ASP A 73 4.10 12.66 9.00
C ASP A 73 4.04 11.51 10.03
N ASP A 74 3.72 11.82 11.28
CA ASP A 74 3.78 10.86 12.39
C ASP A 74 2.81 9.67 12.27
N ASN A 75 1.84 9.76 11.37
CA ASN A 75 0.87 8.71 11.08
C ASN A 75 1.14 7.95 9.78
N LEU A 76 2.30 8.18 9.16
CA LEU A 76 2.80 7.49 7.98
C LEU A 76 3.90 6.48 8.36
#